data_AF-A9XZK7-F1
#
_entry.id   AF-A9XZK7-F1
#
_cell.length_a   1.000
_cell.length_b   1.000
_cell.length_c   1.000
_cell.angle_alpha   90.00
_cell.angle_beta   90.00
_cell.angle_gamma   90.00
#
_symmetry.space_group_name_H-M   'P 1'
#
loop_
_entity.id
_entity.type
_entity.pdbx_description
1 polymer ?
#
loop_
_entity_poly.entity_id
_entity_poly.type
_entity_poly.pdbx_seq_one_letter_code
_entity_poly.pdbx_strand_id
1 'polypeptide(L)'
;GIPRDHPESYHTFMWTHLFKFIDIDPKNVHILDGNAPDLTKECAEFERKIRDAGGVDLFIGGIGPDGHIAFNEPGSSLVSRTRLKTLNQETILANARFFGNDLSQVPTQALTVGVGTVMDAREVMILITGAHKALALHKAIEEGVSHMWTVSAFQQHPKTIFICDEDATLELKVKT
;
A
#
# COMPACT_ATOMS: atom_id res chain seq x y z
N GLY A 1 -4.03 13.67 -9.60
CA GLY A 1 -4.83 14.53 -8.71
C GLY A 1 -3.97 15.62 -8.08
N ILE A 2 -2.75 15.29 -7.63
CA ILE A 2 -1.78 16.26 -7.09
C ILE A 2 -0.63 16.45 -8.07
N PRO A 3 -0.10 17.67 -8.24
CA PRO A 3 1.10 17.90 -9.04
C PRO A 3 2.25 16.98 -8.61
N ARG A 4 3.04 16.54 -9.58
CA ARG A 4 4.14 15.59 -9.32
C ARG A 4 5.17 16.15 -8.34
N ASP A 5 5.45 17.45 -8.44
CA ASP A 5 6.36 18.22 -7.60
C ASP A 5 5.75 18.73 -6.29
N HIS A 6 4.47 18.43 -6.02
CA HIS A 6 3.84 18.77 -4.75
C HIS A 6 4.60 18.11 -3.58
N PRO A 7 4.88 18.81 -2.46
CA PRO A 7 5.65 18.26 -1.33
C PRO A 7 5.09 16.93 -0.80
N GLU A 8 3.76 16.83 -0.71
CA GLU A 8 3.05 15.63 -0.23
C GLU A 8 2.75 14.59 -1.32
N SER A 9 3.31 14.74 -2.53
CA SER A 9 3.18 13.70 -3.55
C SER A 9 4.04 12.49 -3.18
N TYR A 10 3.56 11.28 -3.44
CA TYR A 10 4.39 10.08 -3.26
C TYR A 10 5.62 10.06 -4.17
N HIS A 11 5.59 10.79 -5.28
CA HIS A 11 6.79 11.03 -6.09
C HIS A 11 7.82 11.82 -5.27
N THR A 12 7.45 12.98 -4.74
CA THR A 12 8.32 13.83 -3.91
C THR A 12 8.79 13.10 -2.65
N PHE A 13 7.90 12.36 -1.98
CA PHE A 13 8.24 11.57 -0.79
C PHE A 13 9.37 10.57 -1.09
N MET A 14 9.24 9.78 -2.15
CA MET A 14 10.23 8.75 -2.50
C MET A 14 11.58 9.35 -2.92
N TRP A 15 11.57 10.44 -3.69
CA TRP A 15 12.81 11.15 -4.03
C TRP A 15 13.45 11.83 -2.83
N THR A 16 12.65 12.33 -1.90
CA THR A 16 13.15 13.03 -0.71
C THR A 16 13.78 12.09 0.31
N HIS A 17 13.24 10.88 0.48
CA HIS A 17 13.63 9.98 1.57
C HIS A 17 14.49 8.79 1.13
N LEU A 18 14.51 8.44 -0.16
CA LEU A 18 15.23 7.26 -0.63
C LEU A 18 16.04 7.52 -1.91
N PHE A 19 15.38 7.79 -3.04
CA PHE A 19 16.01 7.67 -4.35
C PHE A 19 17.17 8.66 -4.59
N LYS A 20 17.17 9.84 -3.95
CA LYS A 20 18.29 10.79 -4.07
C LYS A 20 19.55 10.40 -3.29
N PHE A 21 19.47 9.40 -2.41
CA PHE A 21 20.55 8.98 -1.51
C PHE A 21 21.20 7.66 -1.90
N ILE A 22 20.76 7.04 -2.99
CA ILE A 22 21.27 5.77 -3.50
C ILE A 22 21.64 5.90 -4.98
N ASP A 23 22.37 4.94 -5.52
CA ASP A 23 22.87 4.88 -6.90
C ASP A 23 21.86 4.30 -7.90
N ILE A 24 20.56 4.51 -7.67
CA ILE A 24 19.49 4.05 -8.56
C ILE A 24 19.44 4.89 -9.85
N ASP A 25 19.46 4.24 -11.01
CA ASP A 25 19.17 4.93 -12.28
C ASP A 25 17.70 5.39 -12.27
N PRO A 26 17.41 6.69 -12.44
CA PRO A 26 16.03 7.20 -12.50
C PRO A 26 15.12 6.48 -13.51
N LYS A 27 15.69 5.87 -14.56
CA LYS A 27 14.94 5.08 -15.55
C LYS A 27 14.36 3.78 -14.97
N ASN A 28 14.94 3.26 -13.89
CA ASN A 28 14.48 2.08 -13.18
C ASN A 28 13.45 2.40 -12.08
N VAL A 29 13.07 3.69 -11.93
CA VAL A 29 12.06 4.12 -10.98
C VAL A 29 10.69 4.16 -11.65
N HIS A 30 9.76 3.38 -11.14
CA HIS A 30 8.38 3.30 -11.64
C HIS A 30 7.39 3.68 -10.53
N ILE A 31 6.69 4.80 -10.71
CA ILE A 31 5.63 5.29 -9.82
C ILE A 31 4.41 5.58 -10.69
N LEU A 32 3.22 5.18 -10.23
CA LEU A 32 1.95 5.45 -10.91
C LEU A 32 1.76 6.96 -11.14
N ASP A 33 1.43 7.34 -12.37
CA ASP A 33 1.12 8.73 -12.70
C ASP A 33 -0.34 9.06 -12.40
N GLY A 34 -0.58 9.62 -11.21
CA GLY A 34 -1.91 10.08 -10.80
C GLY A 34 -2.47 11.26 -11.61
N ASN A 35 -1.71 11.85 -12.55
CA ASN A 35 -2.16 12.90 -13.46
C ASN A 35 -2.21 12.45 -14.92
N ALA A 36 -2.08 11.14 -15.19
CA ALA A 36 -2.21 10.62 -16.54
C ALA A 36 -3.58 10.98 -17.15
N PRO A 37 -3.64 11.31 -18.45
CA PRO A 37 -4.88 11.69 -19.11
C PRO A 37 -5.90 10.54 -19.15
N ASP A 38 -5.42 9.30 -19.15
CA ASP A 38 -6.24 8.09 -19.03
C ASP A 38 -5.68 7.23 -17.89
N LEU A 39 -6.35 7.33 -16.74
CA LEU A 39 -5.97 6.64 -15.51
C LEU A 39 -6.14 5.12 -15.61
N THR A 40 -7.11 4.64 -16.40
CA THR A 40 -7.31 3.19 -16.59
C THR A 40 -6.20 2.61 -17.45
N LYS A 41 -5.80 3.33 -18.50
CA LYS A 41 -4.62 2.97 -19.30
C LYS A 41 -3.36 3.00 -18.46
N GLU A 42 -3.14 4.02 -17.62
CA GLU A 42 -1.98 4.08 -16.73
C GLU A 42 -1.88 2.84 -15.82
N CYS A 43 -3.00 2.42 -15.21
CA CYS A 43 -3.04 1.19 -14.41
C CYS A 43 -2.68 -0.06 -15.22
N ALA A 44 -3.25 -0.21 -16.42
CA ALA A 44 -2.97 -1.37 -17.28
C ALA A 44 -1.51 -1.40 -17.76
N GLU A 45 -0.94 -0.24 -18.05
CA GLU A 45 0.46 -0.05 -18.43
C GLU A 45 1.42 -0.38 -17.28
N PHE A 46 1.07 0.03 -16.06
CA PHE A 46 1.86 -0.29 -14.87
C PHE A 46 1.92 -1.81 -14.62
N GLU A 47 0.77 -2.48 -14.71
CA GLU A 47 0.68 -3.96 -14.65
C GLU A 47 1.51 -4.64 -15.75
N ARG A 48 1.50 -4.08 -16.97
CA ARG A 48 2.30 -4.60 -18.07
C ARG A 48 3.79 -4.46 -17.79
N LYS A 49 4.25 -3.30 -17.32
CA LYS A 49 5.66 -3.07 -16.96
C LYS A 49 6.15 -4.06 -15.90
N ILE A 50 5.33 -4.36 -14.89
CA ILE A 50 5.66 -5.38 -13.87
C ILE A 50 5.84 -6.75 -14.53
N ARG A 51 4.91 -7.17 -15.38
CA ARG A 51 5.00 -8.47 -16.07
C ARG A 51 6.20 -8.55 -17.02
N ASP A 52 6.44 -7.50 -17.80
CA ASP A 52 7.54 -7.43 -18.76
C ASP A 52 8.91 -7.47 -18.06
N ALA A 53 8.98 -6.97 -16.81
CA ALA A 53 10.15 -7.08 -15.95
C ALA A 53 10.33 -8.48 -15.31
N GLY A 54 9.37 -9.39 -15.48
CA GLY A 54 9.40 -10.74 -14.90
C GLY A 54 8.74 -10.89 -13.52
N GLY A 55 7.99 -9.86 -13.08
CA GLY A 55 7.33 -9.82 -11.78
C GLY A 55 8.14 -9.05 -10.72
N VAL A 56 7.56 -8.92 -9.53
CA VAL A 56 8.22 -8.30 -8.37
C VAL A 56 8.90 -9.38 -7.54
N ASP A 57 10.20 -9.31 -7.33
CA ASP A 57 10.90 -10.29 -6.49
C ASP A 57 10.59 -10.10 -5.00
N LEU A 58 10.56 -8.86 -4.53
CA LEU A 58 10.23 -8.51 -3.16
C LEU A 58 9.32 -7.27 -3.12
N PHE A 59 8.12 -7.43 -2.57
CA PHE A 59 7.24 -6.31 -2.26
C PHE A 59 7.36 -5.94 -0.78
N ILE A 60 7.79 -4.72 -0.50
CA ILE A 60 7.86 -4.18 0.87
C ILE A 60 6.70 -3.21 1.06
N GLY A 61 5.90 -3.43 2.12
CA GLY A 61 4.77 -2.58 2.44
C GLY A 61 4.58 -2.39 3.94
N GLY A 62 3.65 -1.52 4.29
CA GLY A 62 3.05 -1.45 5.62
C GLY A 62 1.54 -1.68 5.53
N ILE A 63 0.85 -1.59 6.67
CA ILE A 63 -0.61 -1.71 6.74
C ILE A 63 -1.25 -0.52 7.44
N GLY A 64 -2.50 -0.24 7.09
CA GLY A 64 -3.37 0.66 7.83
C GLY A 64 -3.88 0.06 9.16
N PRO A 65 -4.40 0.88 10.09
CA PRO A 65 -5.08 0.40 11.30
C PRO A 65 -6.30 -0.50 11.04
N ASP A 66 -6.93 -0.32 9.87
CA ASP A 66 -8.03 -1.13 9.33
C ASP A 66 -7.54 -2.36 8.51
N GLY A 67 -6.23 -2.61 8.49
CA GLY A 67 -5.62 -3.70 7.72
C GLY A 67 -5.60 -3.52 6.21
N HIS A 68 -5.74 -2.29 5.69
CA HIS A 68 -5.50 -2.04 4.27
C HIS A 68 -4.02 -2.22 3.89
N ILE A 69 -3.77 -2.78 2.71
CA ILE A 69 -2.45 -2.79 2.05
C ILE A 69 -2.48 -1.78 0.90
N ALA A 70 -1.47 -0.90 0.80
CA ALA A 70 -1.51 0.24 -0.13
C ALA A 70 -2.83 1.02 0.06
N PHE A 71 -3.60 1.32 -0.99
CA PHE A 71 -4.97 1.87 -0.82
C PHE A 71 -6.07 0.82 -1.02
N ASN A 72 -5.78 -0.46 -0.77
CA ASN A 72 -6.81 -1.51 -0.80
C ASN A 72 -7.60 -1.51 0.50
N GLU A 73 -8.48 -0.53 0.63
CA GLU A 73 -9.37 -0.35 1.79
C GLU A 73 -10.33 -1.53 1.99
N PRO A 74 -10.94 -1.67 3.19
CA PRO A 74 -11.93 -2.69 3.49
C PRO A 74 -13.01 -2.82 2.40
N GLY A 75 -13.30 -4.07 2.03
CA GLY A 75 -14.22 -4.43 0.93
C GLY A 75 -13.54 -4.55 -0.44
N SER A 76 -12.26 -4.20 -0.56
CA SER A 76 -11.48 -4.42 -1.79
C SER A 76 -11.37 -5.90 -2.13
N SER A 77 -11.58 -6.26 -3.40
CA SER A 77 -11.39 -7.65 -3.86
C SER A 77 -9.97 -8.15 -3.57
N LEU A 78 -9.87 -9.35 -3.01
CA LEU A 78 -8.58 -10.00 -2.71
C LEU A 78 -7.79 -10.41 -3.96
N VAL A 79 -8.44 -10.42 -5.12
CA VAL A 79 -7.81 -10.65 -6.44
C VAL A 79 -7.79 -9.37 -7.29
N SER A 80 -7.93 -8.20 -6.67
CA SER A 80 -7.91 -6.92 -7.37
C SER A 80 -6.57 -6.66 -8.07
N ARG A 81 -6.62 -5.95 -9.19
CA ARG A 81 -5.45 -5.42 -9.91
C ARG A 81 -5.27 -3.93 -9.66
N THR A 82 -4.19 -3.38 -10.21
CA THR A 82 -3.91 -1.94 -10.20
C THR A 82 -5.10 -1.16 -10.77
N ARG A 83 -5.59 -0.17 -10.00
CA ARG A 83 -6.82 0.57 -10.33
C ARG A 83 -6.86 1.94 -9.67
N LEU A 84 -7.77 2.77 -10.17
CA LEU A 84 -8.26 3.95 -9.46
C LEU A 84 -9.15 3.52 -8.30
N LYS A 85 -8.90 4.09 -7.12
CA LYS A 85 -9.66 3.83 -5.90
C LYS A 85 -10.07 5.14 -5.25
N THR A 86 -11.36 5.25 -4.95
CA THR A 86 -11.88 6.32 -4.10
C THR A 86 -11.47 6.02 -2.66
N LEU A 87 -10.88 7.02 -1.99
CA LEU A 87 -10.48 6.94 -0.60
C LEU A 87 -11.70 7.10 0.31
N ASN A 88 -11.75 6.32 1.38
CA ASN A 88 -12.75 6.46 2.43
C ASN A 88 -12.48 7.71 3.29
N GLN A 89 -13.47 8.08 4.09
CA GLN A 89 -13.39 9.28 4.92
C GLN A 89 -12.28 9.20 5.98
N GLU A 90 -12.02 8.02 6.53
CA GLU A 90 -10.97 7.82 7.55
C GLU A 90 -9.57 8.04 6.97
N THR A 91 -9.31 7.54 5.75
CA THR A 91 -8.08 7.77 4.99
C THR A 91 -7.89 9.25 4.68
N ILE A 92 -8.98 9.94 4.28
CA ILE A 92 -8.95 11.38 4.03
C ILE A 92 -8.60 12.15 5.32
N LEU A 93 -9.23 11.81 6.45
CA LEU A 93 -8.97 12.41 7.76
C LEU A 93 -7.53 12.15 8.23
N ALA A 94 -7.04 10.91 8.10
CA ALA A 94 -5.68 10.53 8.49
C ALA A 94 -4.62 11.26 7.66
N ASN A 95 -4.90 11.52 6.38
CA ASN A 95 -3.99 12.22 5.48
C ASN A 95 -4.06 13.75 5.61
N ALA A 96 -5.16 14.32 6.14
CA ALA A 96 -5.33 15.76 6.30
C ALA A 96 -4.18 16.44 7.05
N ARG A 97 -3.52 15.74 7.99
CA ARG A 97 -2.34 16.23 8.72
C ARG A 97 -1.19 16.67 7.81
N PHE A 98 -1.08 16.08 6.62
CA PHE A 98 -0.08 16.42 5.61
C PHE A 98 -0.50 17.62 4.76
N PHE A 99 -1.80 17.92 4.69
CA PHE A 99 -2.38 19.01 3.91
C PHE A 99 -2.83 20.18 4.80
N GLY A 100 -2.05 20.48 5.86
CA GLY A 100 -2.34 21.60 6.76
C GLY A 100 -3.65 21.45 7.57
N ASN A 101 -4.14 20.22 7.74
CA ASN A 101 -5.45 19.89 8.31
C ASN A 101 -6.66 20.41 7.51
N ASP A 102 -6.48 20.71 6.23
CA ASP A 102 -7.56 21.11 5.32
C ASP A 102 -8.02 19.91 4.48
N LEU A 103 -9.22 19.40 4.79
CA LEU A 103 -9.80 18.25 4.10
C LEU A 103 -10.07 18.50 2.61
N SER A 104 -10.27 19.76 2.21
CA SER A 104 -10.55 20.10 0.80
C SER A 104 -9.32 19.95 -0.11
N GLN A 105 -8.13 19.93 0.49
CA GLN A 105 -6.86 19.76 -0.22
C GLN A 105 -6.42 18.30 -0.33
N VAL A 106 -7.07 17.40 0.42
CA VAL A 106 -6.76 15.98 0.39
C VAL A 106 -7.38 15.34 -0.86
N PRO A 107 -6.59 14.61 -1.69
CA PRO A 107 -7.14 13.90 -2.84
C PRO A 107 -8.20 12.89 -2.40
N THR A 108 -9.33 12.84 -3.10
CA THR A 108 -10.42 11.89 -2.83
C THR A 108 -10.23 10.55 -3.54
N GLN A 109 -9.24 10.46 -4.44
CA GLN A 109 -8.93 9.27 -5.20
C GLN A 109 -7.42 9.06 -5.31
N ALA A 110 -7.00 7.79 -5.39
CA ALA A 110 -5.62 7.40 -5.61
C ALA A 110 -5.54 6.26 -6.62
N LEU A 111 -4.42 6.20 -7.35
CA LEU A 111 -4.03 4.99 -8.06
C LEU A 111 -3.30 4.06 -7.07
N THR A 112 -3.66 2.79 -7.08
CA THR A 112 -3.05 1.79 -6.20
C THR A 112 -2.84 0.50 -6.94
N VAL A 113 -1.77 -0.21 -6.61
CA VAL A 113 -1.66 -1.64 -6.93
C VAL A 113 -2.77 -2.41 -6.22
N GLY A 114 -3.25 -3.48 -6.84
CA GLY A 114 -4.28 -4.33 -6.25
C GLY A 114 -3.71 -5.36 -5.29
N VAL A 115 -4.57 -5.99 -4.50
CA VAL A 115 -4.17 -7.10 -3.60
C VAL A 115 -3.55 -8.23 -4.43
N GLY A 116 -4.19 -8.61 -5.54
CA GLY A 116 -3.66 -9.62 -6.45
C GLY A 116 -2.32 -9.22 -7.07
N THR A 117 -2.12 -7.94 -7.37
CA THR A 117 -0.83 -7.42 -7.88
C THR A 117 0.29 -7.61 -6.85
N VAL A 118 0.02 -7.39 -5.56
CA VAL A 118 0.99 -7.61 -4.49
C VAL A 118 1.23 -9.11 -4.27
N MET A 119 0.17 -9.92 -4.33
CA MET A 119 0.24 -11.38 -4.19
C MET A 119 0.97 -12.07 -5.35
N ASP A 120 1.14 -11.41 -6.50
CA ASP A 120 1.97 -11.90 -7.62
C ASP A 120 3.48 -11.76 -7.35
N ALA A 121 3.89 -11.02 -6.31
CA ALA A 121 5.29 -10.92 -5.93
C ALA A 121 5.85 -12.29 -5.50
N ARG A 122 7.15 -12.52 -5.65
CA ARG A 122 7.77 -13.77 -5.16
C ARG A 122 7.86 -13.80 -3.64
N GLU A 123 8.00 -12.64 -3.02
CA GLU A 123 8.08 -12.45 -1.58
C GLU A 123 7.38 -11.16 -1.17
N VAL A 124 6.67 -11.19 -0.05
CA VAL A 124 6.00 -10.03 0.53
C VAL A 124 6.52 -9.81 1.95
N MET A 125 7.00 -8.61 2.24
CA MET A 125 7.46 -8.19 3.55
C MET A 125 6.63 -7.02 4.07
N ILE A 126 6.03 -7.18 5.24
CA ILE A 126 5.14 -6.19 5.83
C ILE A 126 5.71 -5.67 7.14
N LEU A 127 5.92 -4.36 7.21
CA LEU A 127 6.40 -3.66 8.38
C LEU A 127 5.21 -3.12 9.19
N ILE A 128 5.15 -3.44 10.48
CA ILE A 128 4.01 -3.11 11.35
C ILE A 128 4.55 -2.53 12.66
N THR A 129 4.33 -1.24 12.88
CA THR A 129 4.80 -0.56 14.09
C THR A 129 3.70 0.21 14.81
N GLY A 130 3.71 0.12 16.14
CA GLY A 130 2.86 0.83 17.08
C GLY A 130 1.52 0.15 17.39
N ALA A 131 1.02 0.40 18.60
CA ALA A 131 -0.18 -0.23 19.16
C ALA A 131 -1.46 -0.01 18.32
N HIS A 132 -1.55 1.12 17.63
CA HIS A 132 -2.64 1.43 16.70
C HIS A 132 -2.76 0.47 15.49
N LYS A 133 -1.82 -0.46 15.33
CA LYS A 133 -1.85 -1.52 14.32
C LYS A 133 -2.11 -2.92 14.89
N ALA A 134 -2.26 -3.06 16.21
CA ALA A 134 -2.35 -4.36 16.86
C ALA A 134 -3.56 -5.18 16.40
N LEU A 135 -4.73 -4.55 16.30
CA LEU A 135 -5.93 -5.19 15.75
C LEU A 135 -5.72 -5.69 14.32
N ALA A 136 -5.08 -4.89 13.46
CA ALA A 136 -4.81 -5.27 12.08
C ALA A 136 -3.85 -6.47 12.00
N LEU A 137 -2.82 -6.52 12.86
CA LEU A 137 -1.92 -7.67 12.95
C LEU A 137 -2.66 -8.92 13.47
N HIS A 138 -3.48 -8.78 14.50
CA HIS A 138 -4.31 -9.87 15.01
C HIS A 138 -5.22 -10.45 13.91
N LYS A 139 -5.86 -9.58 13.12
CA LYS A 139 -6.70 -10.00 11.99
C LYS A 139 -5.90 -10.64 10.86
N ALA A 140 -4.65 -10.24 10.67
CA ALA A 140 -3.76 -10.83 9.67
C ALA A 140 -3.25 -12.23 10.06
N ILE A 141 -3.02 -12.48 11.34
CA ILE A 141 -2.33 -13.69 11.83
C ILE A 141 -3.28 -14.75 12.39
N GLU A 142 -4.27 -14.36 13.18
CA GLU A 142 -5.05 -15.31 13.99
C GLU A 142 -6.47 -15.56 13.49
N GLU A 143 -6.94 -14.77 12.53
CA GLU A 143 -8.32 -14.78 12.04
C GLU A 143 -8.39 -15.25 10.60
N GLY A 144 -9.59 -15.58 10.13
CA GLY A 144 -9.79 -16.06 8.76
C GLY A 144 -9.61 -14.97 7.69
N VAL A 145 -9.21 -15.39 6.49
CA VAL A 145 -9.09 -14.52 5.30
C VAL A 145 -10.40 -13.77 5.04
N SER A 146 -10.32 -12.45 4.94
CA SER A 146 -11.47 -11.57 4.72
C SER A 146 -11.10 -10.33 3.92
N HIS A 147 -11.94 -9.96 2.96
CA HIS A 147 -11.79 -8.71 2.20
C HIS A 147 -12.02 -7.44 3.03
N MET A 148 -12.51 -7.57 4.27
CA MET A 148 -12.58 -6.46 5.22
C MET A 148 -11.22 -6.13 5.84
N TRP A 149 -10.29 -7.11 5.85
CA TRP A 149 -8.94 -6.98 6.37
C TRP A 149 -7.99 -7.46 5.28
N THR A 150 -7.71 -6.63 4.27
CA THR A 150 -6.99 -7.09 3.06
C THR A 150 -5.62 -7.69 3.35
N VAL A 151 -4.97 -7.28 4.46
CA VAL A 151 -3.75 -7.89 5.00
C VAL A 151 -3.86 -9.41 5.24
N SER A 152 -5.05 -9.91 5.57
CA SER A 152 -5.30 -11.35 5.76
C SER A 152 -5.10 -12.17 4.48
N ALA A 153 -5.11 -11.54 3.30
CA ALA A 153 -4.78 -12.21 2.03
C ALA A 153 -3.40 -12.85 2.05
N PHE A 154 -2.45 -12.28 2.81
CA PHE A 154 -1.09 -12.79 2.88
C PHE A 154 -0.95 -14.15 3.57
N GLN A 155 -2.00 -14.63 4.25
CA GLN A 155 -2.08 -16.02 4.70
C GLN A 155 -2.07 -17.02 3.53
N GLN A 156 -2.50 -16.58 2.35
CA GLN A 156 -2.55 -17.41 1.14
C GLN A 156 -1.29 -17.25 0.26
N HIS A 157 -0.39 -16.33 0.62
CA HIS A 157 0.81 -16.06 -0.16
C HIS A 157 1.90 -17.07 0.22
N PRO A 158 2.64 -17.64 -0.75
CA PRO A 158 3.60 -18.71 -0.49
C PRO A 158 4.81 -18.25 0.35
N LYS A 159 5.11 -16.93 0.37
CA LYS A 159 6.27 -16.39 1.09
C LYS A 159 6.00 -14.99 1.66
N THR A 160 5.44 -14.93 2.86
CA THR A 160 5.16 -13.67 3.58
C THR A 160 6.02 -13.57 4.82
N ILE A 161 6.57 -12.38 5.07
CA ILE A 161 7.26 -12.01 6.30
C ILE A 161 6.53 -10.82 6.93
N PHE A 162 6.10 -10.97 8.18
CA PHE A 162 5.65 -9.86 9.00
C PHE A 162 6.77 -9.45 9.96
N ILE A 163 7.14 -8.19 9.96
CA ILE A 163 8.12 -7.60 10.88
C ILE A 163 7.39 -6.60 11.74
N CYS A 164 7.26 -6.90 13.03
CA CYS A 164 6.51 -6.09 13.98
C CYS A 164 7.38 -5.61 15.15
N ASP A 165 7.05 -4.44 15.70
CA ASP A 165 7.50 -4.04 17.03
C ASP A 165 6.64 -4.68 18.13
N GLU A 166 7.05 -4.51 19.39
CA GLU A 166 6.35 -5.08 20.55
C GLU A 166 4.92 -4.53 20.66
N ASP A 167 4.74 -3.21 20.52
CA ASP A 167 3.44 -2.55 20.63
C ASP A 167 2.42 -3.07 19.61
N ALA A 168 2.84 -3.41 18.39
CA ALA A 168 1.96 -3.99 17.38
C ALA A 168 1.46 -5.40 17.76
N THR A 169 2.05 -6.08 18.74
CA THR A 169 1.65 -7.44 19.14
C THR A 169 0.64 -7.51 20.28
N LEU A 170 0.20 -6.36 20.81
CA LEU A 170 -0.64 -6.29 22.03
C LEU A 170 -2.00 -7.01 21.95
N GLU A 171 -2.52 -7.25 20.74
CA GLU A 171 -3.78 -7.99 20.53
C GLU A 171 -3.56 -9.46 20.11
N LEU A 172 -2.31 -9.92 20.01
CA LEU A 172 -2.00 -11.33 19.78
C LEU A 172 -2.13 -12.15 21.06
N LYS A 173 -2.48 -13.43 20.91
CA LYS A 173 -2.41 -14.39 22.01
C LYS A 173 -0.94 -14.64 22.34
N VAL A 174 -0.66 -14.79 23.64
CA VAL A 174 0.69 -15.17 24.14
C VAL A 174 1.23 -16.46 23.50
N LYS A 175 0.34 -17.35 23.01
CA LYS A 175 0.70 -18.65 22.44
C LYS A 175 0.88 -18.65 20.91
N THR A 176 0.66 -17.52 20.24
CA THR A 176 0.81 -17.37 18.78
C THR A 176 2.29 -17.35 18.42
#